data_AF-A0A3C1VC71-F1
#
_entry.id   AF-A0A3C1VC71-F1
#
_cell.length_a   1.000
_cell.length_b   1.000
_cell.length_c   1.000
_cell.angle_alpha   90.00
_cell.angle_beta   90.00
_cell.angle_gamma   90.00
#
_symmetry.space_group_name_H-M   'P 1'
#
loop_
_entity.id
_entity.type
_entity.pdbx_description
1 polymer ?
#
loop_
_entity_poly.entity_id
_entity_poly.type
_entity_poly.pdbx_seq_one_letter_code
_entity_poly.pdbx_strand_id
1 'polypeptide(L)'
;MNLKHLSLVIVATSALFLFTGCQSQCCDKKMSATAASSTAQPSVATTTSAAAPAPARPSTPATVPPPVRIKAGLSTSITDSEGNVWLADQGFVDGETSERPDVQIANTKSPAIYQSERYSMTSFSYPVPNGKYVVKLHFAETFDGITAPGERVFSFNVEGHEFNDFDVWVKAGGGQRAYIETVSVEVTDGRLDISFTPKIENPEINGIEILPNY
;
A
#
# COMPACT_ATOMS: atom_id res chain seq x y z
N MET A 1 -36.09 44.62 -26.05
CA MET A 1 -35.99 45.42 -24.82
C MET A 1 -34.87 44.79 -23.98
N ASN A 2 -33.62 45.27 -24.06
CA ASN A 2 -33.03 46.35 -23.23
C ASN A 2 -33.28 46.11 -21.73
N LEU A 3 -32.31 46.06 -20.80
CA LEU A 3 -30.91 46.51 -20.81
C LEU A 3 -30.23 46.18 -19.44
N LYS A 4 -28.88 46.23 -19.39
CA LYS A 4 -27.92 46.50 -18.25
C LYS A 4 -27.49 45.31 -17.37
N HIS A 5 -26.26 44.79 -17.44
CA HIS A 5 -24.93 45.32 -17.01
C HIS A 5 -24.79 45.67 -15.52
N LEU A 6 -23.90 44.94 -14.80
CA LEU A 6 -22.97 45.55 -13.85
C LEU A 6 -21.73 44.66 -13.58
N SER A 7 -20.59 45.34 -13.39
CA SER A 7 -19.22 44.87 -13.50
C SER A 7 -18.56 44.41 -12.18
N LEU A 8 -17.59 43.50 -12.34
CA LEU A 8 -16.20 43.51 -11.83
C LEU A 8 -15.86 44.26 -10.52
N VAL A 9 -15.32 43.54 -9.53
CA VAL A 9 -14.31 44.06 -8.57
C VAL A 9 -13.22 43.01 -8.36
N ILE A 10 -11.99 43.38 -8.73
CA ILE A 10 -10.72 42.71 -8.44
C ILE A 10 -10.15 43.35 -7.17
N VAL A 11 -9.67 42.56 -6.20
CA VAL A 11 -8.68 43.02 -5.22
C VAL A 11 -7.61 41.94 -5.06
N ALA A 12 -6.41 42.27 -5.55
CA ALA A 12 -5.17 41.57 -5.26
C ALA A 12 -4.42 42.36 -4.19
N THR A 13 -3.88 41.70 -3.17
CA THR A 13 -2.86 42.29 -2.28
C THR A 13 -1.80 41.25 -1.95
N SER A 14 -0.63 41.47 -2.54
CA SER A 14 0.64 40.80 -2.27
C SER A 14 1.22 41.27 -0.94
N ALA A 15 1.86 40.38 -0.19
CA ALA A 15 2.80 40.75 0.88
C ALA A 15 4.08 39.93 0.73
N LEU A 16 5.14 40.63 0.35
CA LEU A 16 6.52 40.19 0.22
C LEU A 16 7.24 40.53 1.52
N PHE A 17 7.86 39.55 2.18
CA PHE A 17 8.87 39.81 3.22
C PHE A 17 10.07 38.89 3.00
N LEU A 18 11.15 39.50 2.51
CA LEU A 18 12.51 38.98 2.56
C LEU A 18 13.18 39.56 3.81
N PHE A 19 13.78 38.71 4.64
CA PHE A 19 14.87 39.13 5.51
C PHE A 19 15.99 38.09 5.51
N THR A 20 17.05 38.46 4.80
CA THR A 20 18.40 37.92 4.78
C THR A 20 19.09 38.24 6.11
N GLY A 21 19.71 37.26 6.76
CA GLY A 21 20.39 37.44 8.05
C GLY A 21 21.72 36.70 8.13
N CYS A 22 22.79 37.48 8.04
CA CYS A 22 24.25 37.26 8.11
C CYS A 22 24.81 36.09 8.94
N GLN A 23 25.76 35.37 8.32
CA GLN A 23 26.89 34.64 8.96
C GLN A 23 27.93 35.64 9.49
N SER A 24 28.58 35.34 10.63
CA SER A 24 29.97 35.73 10.91
C SER A 24 30.51 35.04 12.17
N GLN A 25 31.40 34.07 11.94
CA GLN A 25 32.41 33.61 12.89
C GLN A 25 33.45 34.71 13.11
N CYS A 26 33.96 34.86 14.34
CA CYS A 26 35.22 35.54 14.60
C CYS A 26 35.86 35.09 15.92
N CYS A 27 37.19 34.95 15.85
CA CYS A 27 38.20 35.06 16.91
C CYS A 27 38.79 33.78 17.52
N ASP A 28 39.82 33.30 16.83
CA ASP A 28 41.09 32.82 17.37
C ASP A 28 41.55 33.50 18.68
N LYS A 29 42.13 32.69 19.58
CA LYS A 29 43.20 33.13 20.49
C LYS A 29 44.20 32.00 20.75
N LYS A 30 45.39 32.15 20.16
CA LYS A 30 46.65 31.48 20.51
C LYS A 30 47.27 32.12 21.77
N MET A 31 48.01 31.30 22.53
CA MET A 31 49.21 31.55 23.38
C MET A 31 49.18 30.60 24.58
N SER A 32 50.23 29.98 25.10
CA SER A 32 51.66 29.92 24.77
C SER A 32 52.23 28.70 25.53
N ALA A 33 53.45 28.28 25.15
CA ALA A 33 54.13 27.06 25.56
C ALA A 33 54.60 27.03 27.04
N THR A 34 54.81 25.80 27.56
CA THR A 34 55.92 25.47 28.49
C THR A 34 56.23 23.98 28.36
N ALA A 35 57.51 23.67 28.12
CA ALA A 35 58.06 22.32 28.00
C ALA A 35 58.34 21.71 29.37
N ALA A 36 58.09 20.40 29.50
CA ALA A 36 58.70 19.57 30.54
C ALA A 36 59.04 18.21 29.95
N SER A 37 60.34 17.91 29.92
CA SER A 37 60.92 16.62 29.54
C SER A 37 60.53 15.56 30.55
N SER A 38 60.03 14.41 30.09
CA SER A 38 59.89 13.21 30.91
C SER A 38 60.38 11.98 30.15
N THR A 39 61.16 11.20 30.86
CA THR A 39 61.97 10.06 30.46
C THR A 39 61.15 8.86 29.97
N ALA A 40 61.73 8.15 29.00
CA ALA A 40 61.21 6.94 28.39
C ALA A 40 60.90 5.82 29.40
N GLN A 41 59.75 5.16 29.20
CA GLN A 41 59.39 3.89 29.82
C GLN A 41 59.06 2.87 28.71
N PRO A 42 59.58 1.63 28.77
CA PRO A 42 59.30 0.62 27.74
C PRO A 42 57.83 0.17 27.82
N SER A 43 57.09 0.36 26.73
CA SER A 43 55.76 -0.21 26.56
C SER A 43 55.90 -1.69 26.18
N VAL A 44 55.41 -2.55 27.06
CA VAL A 44 55.28 -3.99 26.81
C VAL A 44 54.32 -4.19 25.64
N ALA A 45 54.83 -4.77 24.55
CA ALA A 45 54.01 -5.16 23.41
C ALA A 45 53.04 -6.27 23.83
N THR A 46 51.78 -5.91 24.05
CA THR A 46 50.69 -6.87 24.18
C THR A 46 50.42 -7.47 22.81
N THR A 47 50.80 -8.73 22.60
CA THR A 47 50.35 -9.54 21.47
C THR A 47 48.83 -9.69 21.55
N THR A 48 48.09 -8.94 20.75
CA THR A 48 46.66 -9.17 20.51
C THR A 48 46.53 -10.49 19.75
N SER A 49 46.14 -11.54 20.48
CA SER A 49 45.74 -12.83 19.90
C SER A 49 44.50 -12.62 19.04
N ALA A 50 44.62 -12.87 17.74
CA ALA A 50 43.51 -12.83 16.80
C ALA A 50 42.51 -13.94 17.15
N ALA A 51 41.30 -13.54 17.58
CA ALA A 51 40.21 -14.47 17.85
C ALA A 51 39.80 -15.19 16.55
N ALA A 52 39.82 -16.53 16.58
CA ALA A 52 39.36 -17.38 15.49
C ALA A 52 37.88 -17.10 15.16
N PRO A 53 37.45 -17.17 13.88
CA PRO A 53 36.07 -16.97 13.50
C PRO A 53 35.18 -18.05 14.14
N ALA A 54 34.12 -17.61 14.83
CA ALA A 54 33.13 -18.50 15.41
C ALA A 54 32.46 -19.35 14.31
N PRO A 55 32.19 -20.65 14.55
CA PRO A 55 31.49 -21.49 13.58
C PRO A 55 30.10 -20.92 13.29
N ALA A 56 29.80 -20.74 12.00
CA ALA A 56 28.50 -20.28 11.54
C ALA A 56 27.42 -21.24 12.06
N ARG A 57 26.44 -20.70 12.80
CA ARG A 57 25.28 -21.47 13.23
C ARG A 57 24.52 -21.98 11.99
N PRO A 58 24.00 -23.22 12.00
CA PRO A 58 23.14 -23.70 10.92
C PRO A 58 21.92 -22.78 10.80
N SER A 59 21.72 -22.22 9.61
CA SER A 59 20.54 -21.42 9.28
C SER A 59 19.32 -22.32 9.23
N THR A 60 18.38 -22.12 10.15
CA THR A 60 17.07 -22.77 10.14
C THR A 60 16.39 -22.51 8.77
N PRO A 61 15.81 -23.51 8.09
CA PRO A 61 15.05 -23.27 6.87
C PRO A 61 13.91 -22.29 7.16
N ALA A 62 13.81 -21.22 6.37
CA ALA A 62 12.70 -20.29 6.47
C ALA A 62 11.39 -21.03 6.10
N THR A 63 10.45 -21.09 7.04
CA THR A 63 9.09 -21.61 6.76
C THR A 63 8.43 -20.69 5.74
N VAL A 64 8.18 -21.22 4.57
CA VAL A 64 7.40 -20.64 3.47
C VAL A 64 5.98 -20.37 3.98
N PRO A 65 5.53 -19.10 4.09
CA PRO A 65 4.15 -18.81 4.49
C PRO A 65 3.15 -19.37 3.46
N PRO A 66 1.96 -19.82 3.86
CA PRO A 66 0.94 -20.24 2.91
C PRO A 66 0.30 -19.04 2.20
N PRO A 67 -0.27 -19.23 1.00
CA PRO A 67 -1.14 -18.24 0.36
C PRO A 67 -2.32 -17.84 1.24
N VAL A 68 -2.68 -16.56 1.23
CA VAL A 68 -3.88 -16.03 1.90
C VAL A 68 -4.87 -15.58 0.84
N ARG A 69 -6.15 -15.89 1.04
CA ARG A 69 -7.24 -15.46 0.16
C ARG A 69 -8.41 -14.97 0.98
N ILE A 70 -8.87 -13.75 0.73
CA ILE A 70 -9.95 -13.09 1.46
C ILE A 70 -11.12 -12.89 0.51
N LYS A 71 -12.29 -13.42 0.86
CA LYS A 71 -13.54 -13.18 0.15
C LYS A 71 -14.20 -11.93 0.75
N ALA A 72 -14.10 -10.81 0.05
CA ALA A 72 -14.76 -9.58 0.48
C ALA A 72 -16.28 -9.71 0.32
N GLY A 73 -17.04 -9.13 1.24
CA GLY A 73 -18.50 -9.14 1.16
C GLY A 73 -19.19 -10.41 1.66
N LEU A 74 -18.46 -11.39 2.23
CA LEU A 74 -19.05 -12.63 2.73
C LEU A 74 -18.56 -12.96 4.14
N SER A 75 -19.48 -13.26 5.05
CA SER A 75 -19.17 -13.58 6.45
C SER A 75 -18.67 -15.01 6.68
N THR A 76 -18.69 -15.85 5.64
CA THR A 76 -18.29 -17.25 5.69
C THR A 76 -17.17 -17.53 4.70
N SER A 77 -16.35 -18.54 5.00
CA SER A 77 -15.33 -19.02 4.08
C SER A 77 -15.95 -19.83 2.94
N ILE A 78 -15.38 -19.73 1.74
CA ILE A 78 -15.79 -20.52 0.59
C ILE A 78 -14.61 -21.30 0.02
N THR A 79 -14.90 -22.30 -0.80
CA THR A 79 -13.90 -22.97 -1.63
C THR A 79 -14.23 -22.72 -3.09
N ASP A 80 -13.25 -22.25 -3.86
CA ASP A 80 -13.44 -21.97 -5.28
C ASP A 80 -13.39 -23.25 -6.13
N SER A 81 -13.61 -23.12 -7.44
CA SER A 81 -13.62 -24.25 -8.38
C SER A 81 -12.26 -24.96 -8.53
N GLU A 82 -11.17 -24.35 -8.07
CA GLU A 82 -9.81 -24.89 -8.11
C GLU A 82 -9.41 -25.53 -6.77
N GLY A 83 -10.32 -25.54 -5.78
CA GLY A 83 -10.08 -26.10 -4.46
C GLY A 83 -9.35 -25.15 -3.51
N ASN A 84 -9.18 -23.87 -3.86
CA ASN A 84 -8.59 -22.91 -2.94
C ASN A 84 -9.63 -22.45 -1.91
N VAL A 85 -9.22 -22.41 -0.65
CA VAL A 85 -10.03 -21.87 0.44
C VAL A 85 -9.87 -20.36 0.50
N TRP A 86 -11.00 -19.66 0.51
CA TRP A 86 -11.11 -18.23 0.71
C TRP A 86 -11.69 -17.97 2.10
N LEU A 87 -10.95 -17.21 2.91
CA LEU A 87 -11.39 -16.79 4.23
C LEU A 87 -12.53 -15.78 4.11
N ALA A 88 -13.37 -15.70 5.15
CA ALA A 88 -14.41 -14.70 5.25
C ALA A 88 -13.84 -13.27 5.22
N ASP A 89 -14.71 -12.29 4.99
CA ASP A 89 -14.41 -10.87 5.01
C ASP A 89 -13.75 -10.47 6.34
N GLN A 90 -12.51 -9.99 6.27
CA GLN A 90 -11.71 -9.54 7.40
C GLN A 90 -10.58 -8.62 6.91
N GLY A 91 -9.99 -7.86 7.84
CA GLY A 91 -8.86 -6.97 7.56
C GLY A 91 -9.26 -5.62 6.96
N PHE A 92 -10.53 -5.39 6.64
CA PHE A 92 -11.04 -4.12 6.14
C PHE A 92 -11.39 -3.14 7.25
N VAL A 93 -11.24 -1.84 6.96
CA VAL A 93 -11.72 -0.72 7.77
C VAL A 93 -12.81 0.03 7.00
N ASP A 94 -13.87 0.39 7.72
CA ASP A 94 -15.09 1.01 7.18
C ASP A 94 -15.76 0.19 6.07
N GLY A 95 -16.77 0.79 5.43
CA GLY A 95 -17.49 0.18 4.33
C GLY A 95 -18.56 -0.81 4.77
N GLU A 96 -19.26 -1.31 3.75
CA GLU A 96 -20.39 -2.21 3.86
C GLU A 96 -20.22 -3.39 2.90
N THR A 97 -21.02 -4.43 3.10
CA THR A 97 -20.97 -5.67 2.32
C THR A 97 -22.27 -5.87 1.56
N SER A 98 -22.20 -6.41 0.35
CA SER A 98 -23.38 -6.77 -0.43
C SER A 98 -23.18 -8.11 -1.13
N GLU A 99 -24.25 -8.92 -1.17
CA GLU A 99 -24.29 -10.23 -1.80
C GLU A 99 -25.30 -10.23 -2.94
N ARG A 100 -24.93 -10.86 -4.06
CA ARG A 100 -25.74 -11.02 -5.29
C ARG A 100 -25.55 -12.45 -5.81
N PRO A 101 -26.08 -13.46 -5.11
CA PRO A 101 -25.80 -14.88 -5.42
C PRO A 101 -26.28 -15.32 -6.82
N ASP A 102 -27.26 -14.63 -7.41
CA ASP A 102 -27.85 -15.00 -8.70
C ASP A 102 -27.20 -14.30 -9.90
N VAL A 103 -26.32 -13.31 -9.69
CA VAL A 103 -25.70 -12.58 -10.79
C VAL A 103 -24.76 -13.49 -11.57
N GLN A 104 -24.86 -13.43 -12.90
CA GLN A 104 -24.00 -14.19 -13.79
C GLN A 104 -22.71 -13.42 -14.04
N ILE A 105 -21.57 -14.01 -13.73
CA ILE A 105 -20.27 -13.36 -13.88
C ILE A 105 -19.52 -13.98 -15.05
N ALA A 106 -19.24 -13.17 -16.08
CA ALA A 106 -18.40 -13.58 -17.20
C ALA A 106 -16.90 -13.51 -16.85
N ASN A 107 -16.05 -14.10 -17.70
CA ASN A 107 -14.59 -14.15 -17.57
C ASN A 107 -14.05 -14.87 -16.32
N THR A 108 -14.83 -15.73 -15.69
CA THR A 108 -14.40 -16.52 -14.52
C THR A 108 -14.95 -17.94 -14.57
N LYS A 109 -14.23 -18.87 -13.94
CA LYS A 109 -14.73 -20.22 -13.62
C LYS A 109 -15.28 -20.32 -12.19
N SER A 110 -15.04 -19.30 -11.38
CA SER A 110 -15.41 -19.22 -9.96
C SER A 110 -16.28 -17.97 -9.73
N PRO A 111 -17.55 -17.96 -10.19
CA PRO A 111 -18.42 -16.80 -10.05
C PRO A 111 -18.68 -16.44 -8.58
N ALA A 112 -18.66 -17.42 -7.67
CA ALA A 112 -18.86 -17.22 -6.24
C ALA A 112 -17.89 -16.19 -5.61
N ILE A 113 -16.70 -15.96 -6.20
CA ILE A 113 -15.75 -14.93 -5.75
C ILE A 113 -16.29 -13.52 -6.02
N TYR A 114 -17.08 -13.33 -7.08
CA TYR A 114 -17.56 -12.03 -7.57
C TYR A 114 -19.05 -11.79 -7.27
N GLN A 115 -19.73 -12.76 -6.68
CA GLN A 115 -21.14 -12.68 -6.28
C GLN A 115 -21.33 -12.02 -4.90
N SER A 116 -20.27 -11.49 -4.32
CA SER A 116 -20.37 -10.53 -3.22
C SER A 116 -19.21 -9.55 -3.27
N GLU A 117 -19.41 -8.39 -2.66
CA GLU A 117 -18.46 -7.28 -2.64
C GLU A 117 -18.42 -6.64 -1.26
N ARG A 118 -17.27 -6.07 -0.92
CA ARG A 118 -17.21 -4.98 0.04
C ARG A 118 -17.13 -3.68 -0.73
N TYR A 119 -17.78 -2.63 -0.25
CA TYR A 119 -17.74 -1.31 -0.87
C TYR A 119 -17.64 -0.21 0.19
N SER A 120 -17.24 1.00 -0.21
CA SER A 120 -17.06 2.16 0.69
C SER A 120 -16.01 1.96 1.79
N MET A 121 -15.10 1.00 1.63
CA MET A 121 -13.98 0.79 2.55
C MET A 121 -12.90 1.86 2.34
N THR A 122 -12.13 2.14 3.40
CA THR A 122 -11.00 3.08 3.34
C THR A 122 -9.65 2.37 3.25
N SER A 123 -9.55 1.19 3.88
CA SER A 123 -8.34 0.37 3.85
C SER A 123 -8.64 -1.11 4.02
N PHE A 124 -7.71 -1.93 3.54
CA PHE A 124 -7.57 -3.33 3.88
C PHE A 124 -6.18 -3.55 4.39
N SER A 125 -6.02 -4.36 5.43
CA SER A 125 -4.70 -4.86 5.72
C SER A 125 -4.63 -6.09 6.63
N TYR A 126 -3.62 -6.91 6.33
CA TYR A 126 -3.50 -8.29 6.81
C TYR A 126 -2.07 -8.60 7.26
N PRO A 127 -1.88 -9.25 8.42
CA PRO A 127 -0.54 -9.60 8.89
C PRO A 127 0.07 -10.70 8.01
N VAL A 128 1.24 -10.44 7.45
CA VAL A 128 2.03 -11.40 6.67
C VAL A 128 3.51 -11.25 7.01
N PRO A 129 4.32 -12.33 7.00
CA PRO A 129 5.75 -12.19 7.20
C PRO A 129 6.40 -11.27 6.16
N ASN A 130 7.49 -10.60 6.53
CA ASN A 130 8.26 -9.82 5.58
C ASN A 130 8.72 -10.68 4.41
N GLY A 131 8.58 -10.17 3.20
CA GLY A 131 8.88 -10.91 1.99
C GLY A 131 8.23 -10.33 0.75
N LYS A 132 8.45 -11.00 -0.38
CA LYS A 132 7.88 -10.61 -1.67
C LYS A 132 6.58 -11.35 -1.90
N TYR A 133 5.59 -10.64 -2.43
CA TYR A 133 4.26 -11.17 -2.68
C TYR A 133 3.77 -10.75 -4.07
N VAL A 134 2.92 -11.60 -4.65
CA VAL A 134 2.01 -11.24 -5.73
C VAL A 134 0.63 -11.08 -5.11
N VAL A 135 0.12 -9.85 -5.13
CA VAL A 135 -1.23 -9.50 -4.72
C VAL A 135 -2.13 -9.53 -5.93
N LYS A 136 -3.27 -10.21 -5.82
CA LYS A 136 -4.33 -10.19 -6.84
C LYS A 136 -5.58 -9.59 -6.24
N LEU A 137 -6.06 -8.50 -6.84
CA LEU A 137 -7.28 -7.82 -6.45
C LEU A 137 -8.36 -8.20 -7.46
N HIS A 138 -9.43 -8.81 -6.96
CA HIS A 138 -10.55 -9.30 -7.75
C HIS A 138 -11.67 -8.26 -7.74
N PHE A 139 -12.07 -7.85 -8.95
CA PHE A 139 -13.12 -6.86 -9.19
C PHE A 139 -14.13 -7.36 -10.21
N ALA A 140 -15.36 -6.88 -10.09
CA ALA A 140 -16.46 -7.10 -11.01
C ALA A 140 -17.55 -6.09 -10.64
N GLU A 141 -17.88 -5.21 -11.59
CA GLU A 141 -18.95 -4.25 -11.38
C GLU A 141 -20.30 -4.97 -11.42
N THR A 142 -20.89 -5.21 -10.25
CA THR A 142 -22.17 -5.94 -10.09
C THR A 142 -23.29 -5.06 -9.55
N PHE A 143 -23.01 -3.78 -9.29
CA PHE A 143 -24.04 -2.85 -8.86
C PHE A 143 -24.83 -2.33 -10.06
N ASP A 144 -26.14 -2.60 -10.09
CA ASP A 144 -27.03 -2.23 -11.19
C ASP A 144 -27.13 -0.72 -11.45
N GLY A 145 -26.69 0.11 -10.49
CA GLY A 145 -26.59 1.56 -10.65
C GLY A 145 -25.44 2.02 -11.55
N ILE A 146 -24.49 1.15 -11.85
CA ILE A 146 -23.36 1.41 -12.75
C ILE A 146 -23.62 0.67 -14.06
N THR A 147 -23.76 1.42 -15.14
CA THR A 147 -24.19 0.93 -16.45
C THR A 147 -23.28 1.37 -17.60
N ALA A 148 -22.31 2.25 -17.32
CA ALA A 148 -21.39 2.79 -18.31
C ALA A 148 -19.99 3.10 -17.73
N PRO A 149 -18.97 3.26 -18.58
CA PRO A 149 -17.67 3.79 -18.17
C PRO A 149 -17.78 5.14 -17.46
N GLY A 150 -16.93 5.36 -16.46
CA GLY A 150 -16.78 6.62 -15.73
C GLY A 150 -17.80 6.84 -14.61
N GLU A 151 -18.73 5.91 -14.39
CA GLU A 151 -19.75 6.03 -13.33
C GLU A 151 -19.24 5.54 -11.96
N ARG A 152 -18.22 4.68 -11.93
CA ARG A 152 -17.43 4.35 -10.73
C ARG A 152 -15.95 4.47 -11.04
N VAL A 153 -15.29 5.40 -10.34
CA VAL A 153 -13.86 5.66 -10.48
C VAL A 153 -13.27 5.87 -9.09
N PHE A 154 -12.23 5.13 -8.75
CA PHE A 154 -11.52 5.29 -7.48
C PHE A 154 -10.03 5.06 -7.68
N SER A 155 -9.23 5.48 -6.72
CA SER A 155 -7.80 5.15 -6.66
C SER A 155 -7.55 4.15 -5.55
N PHE A 156 -6.48 3.37 -5.67
CA PHE A 156 -5.99 2.56 -4.56
C PHE A 156 -4.46 2.49 -4.56
N ASN A 157 -3.90 2.13 -3.42
CA ASN A 157 -2.47 1.93 -3.24
C ASN A 157 -2.22 0.57 -2.59
N VAL A 158 -1.27 -0.21 -3.10
CA VAL A 158 -0.86 -1.50 -2.53
C VAL A 158 0.62 -1.41 -2.17
N GLU A 159 0.97 -1.43 -0.88
CA GLU A 159 2.38 -1.33 -0.43
C GLU A 159 3.18 -0.18 -1.10
N GLY A 160 2.57 0.99 -1.27
CA GLY A 160 3.19 2.14 -1.93
C GLY A 160 3.02 2.20 -3.45
N HIS A 161 2.45 1.17 -4.09
CA HIS A 161 2.13 1.17 -5.52
C HIS A 161 0.76 1.80 -5.79
N GLU A 162 0.74 2.99 -6.37
CA GLU A 162 -0.49 3.73 -6.67
C GLU A 162 -1.14 3.34 -8.01
N PHE A 163 -2.47 3.23 -7.97
CA PHE A 163 -3.35 3.04 -9.11
C PHE A 163 -4.37 4.15 -9.10
N ASN A 164 -4.22 5.10 -10.02
CA ASN A 164 -5.07 6.29 -10.10
C ASN A 164 -6.18 6.12 -11.14
N ASP A 165 -7.34 6.71 -10.85
CA ASP A 165 -8.49 6.75 -11.76
C ASP A 165 -8.91 5.35 -12.27
N PHE A 166 -8.91 4.37 -11.37
CA PHE A 166 -9.28 3.01 -11.68
C PHE A 166 -10.80 2.90 -11.87
N ASP A 167 -11.18 2.37 -13.03
CA ASP A 167 -12.56 2.12 -13.44
C ASP A 167 -12.71 0.63 -13.77
N VAL A 168 -13.44 -0.08 -12.90
CA VAL A 168 -13.67 -1.52 -13.03
C VAL A 168 -14.38 -1.85 -14.33
N TRP A 169 -15.38 -1.04 -14.73
CA TRP A 169 -16.16 -1.26 -15.94
C TRP A 169 -15.26 -1.21 -17.18
N VAL A 170 -14.39 -0.20 -17.26
CA VAL A 170 -13.43 -0.07 -18.38
C VAL A 170 -12.44 -1.23 -18.39
N LYS A 171 -11.91 -1.60 -17.22
CA LYS A 171 -10.90 -2.66 -17.08
C LYS A 171 -11.45 -4.05 -17.42
N ALA A 172 -12.67 -4.35 -16.96
CA ALA A 172 -13.34 -5.63 -17.22
C ALA A 172 -14.00 -5.71 -18.62
N GLY A 173 -14.19 -4.55 -19.27
CA GLY A 173 -14.90 -4.43 -20.54
C GLY A 173 -16.41 -4.54 -20.42
N GLY A 174 -16.98 -4.04 -19.32
CA GLY A 174 -18.41 -4.06 -19.00
C GLY A 174 -18.72 -4.51 -17.57
N GLY A 175 -19.96 -4.30 -17.13
CA GLY A 175 -20.48 -4.84 -15.87
C GLY A 175 -20.61 -6.37 -15.89
N GLN A 176 -20.67 -6.97 -14.71
CA GLN A 176 -20.83 -8.41 -14.46
C GLN A 176 -19.73 -9.27 -15.11
N ARG A 177 -18.50 -8.73 -15.13
CA ARG A 177 -17.32 -9.35 -15.72
C ARG A 177 -16.20 -9.34 -14.71
N ALA A 178 -15.60 -10.50 -14.47
CA ALA A 178 -14.44 -10.62 -13.62
C ALA A 178 -13.22 -9.92 -14.24
N TYR A 179 -12.52 -9.17 -13.40
CA TYR A 179 -11.21 -8.58 -13.68
C TYR A 179 -10.29 -8.80 -12.48
N ILE A 180 -9.01 -9.04 -12.76
CA ILE A 180 -7.98 -9.26 -11.74
C ILE A 180 -6.85 -8.26 -12.00
N GLU A 181 -6.63 -7.34 -11.06
CA GLU A 181 -5.42 -6.52 -11.03
C GLU A 181 -4.33 -7.27 -10.26
N THR A 182 -3.15 -7.43 -10.86
CA THR A 182 -2.03 -8.17 -10.25
C THR A 182 -0.88 -7.22 -9.95
N VAL A 183 -0.44 -7.19 -8.70
CA VAL A 183 0.61 -6.28 -8.21
C VAL A 183 1.70 -7.09 -7.51
N SER A 184 2.96 -6.89 -7.89
CA SER A 184 4.11 -7.47 -7.18
C SER A 184 4.64 -6.46 -6.17
N VAL A 185 4.75 -6.86 -4.90
CA VAL A 185 5.10 -5.98 -3.78
C VAL A 185 6.09 -6.65 -2.83
N GLU A 186 6.71 -5.84 -1.97
CA GLU A 186 7.61 -6.31 -0.89
C GLU A 186 7.14 -5.74 0.45
N VAL A 187 6.77 -6.63 1.37
CA VAL A 187 6.34 -6.29 2.72
C VAL A 187 7.56 -6.24 3.64
N THR A 188 7.71 -5.14 4.38
CA THR A 188 8.90 -4.89 5.23
C THR A 188 8.60 -4.67 6.71
N ASP A 189 7.34 -4.54 7.09
CA ASP A 189 6.88 -4.21 8.44
C ASP A 189 5.95 -5.26 9.06
N GLY A 190 5.75 -6.38 8.39
CA GLY A 190 4.96 -7.52 8.85
C GLY A 190 3.47 -7.43 8.51
N ARG A 191 3.08 -6.50 7.64
CA ARG A 191 1.69 -6.32 7.23
C ARG A 191 1.60 -5.97 5.75
N LEU A 192 0.53 -6.40 5.09
CA LEU A 192 0.21 -5.96 3.74
C LEU A 192 -0.94 -4.97 3.80
N ASP A 193 -0.66 -3.71 3.46
CA ASP A 193 -1.56 -2.58 3.48
C ASP A 193 -2.04 -2.19 2.07
N ILE A 194 -3.36 -1.97 1.98
CA ILE A 194 -4.04 -1.42 0.83
C ILE A 194 -4.92 -0.26 1.29
N SER A 195 -4.83 0.88 0.61
CA SER A 195 -5.73 2.01 0.84
C SER A 195 -6.59 2.28 -0.40
N PHE A 196 -7.81 2.75 -0.17
CA PHE A 196 -8.79 3.05 -1.22
C PHE A 196 -9.23 4.51 -1.08
N THR A 197 -9.32 5.21 -2.20
CA THR A 197 -9.71 6.62 -2.25
C THR A 197 -10.80 6.82 -3.31
N PRO A 198 -12.04 7.18 -2.93
CA PRO A 198 -13.10 7.44 -3.89
C PRO A 198 -12.79 8.66 -4.77
N LYS A 199 -13.25 8.61 -6.03
CA LYS A 199 -13.32 9.80 -6.91
C LYS A 199 -14.72 10.03 -7.46
N ILE A 200 -15.34 8.99 -8.01
CA ILE A 200 -16.73 8.94 -8.46
C ILE A 200 -17.31 7.62 -7.92
N GLU A 201 -18.40 7.70 -7.17
CA GLU A 201 -18.97 6.56 -6.45
C GLU A 201 -17.95 5.92 -5.44
N ASN A 202 -18.42 4.96 -4.68
CA ASN A 202 -17.64 4.27 -3.66
C ASN A 202 -16.68 3.23 -4.28
N PRO A 203 -15.47 3.03 -3.70
CA PRO A 203 -14.59 1.92 -4.06
C PRO A 203 -15.26 0.58 -3.77
N GLU A 204 -14.94 -0.44 -4.55
CA GLU A 204 -15.44 -1.82 -4.40
C GLU A 204 -14.29 -2.82 -4.50
N ILE A 205 -14.45 -3.98 -3.87
CA ILE A 205 -13.62 -5.16 -4.15
C ILE A 205 -14.40 -6.45 -3.86
N ASN A 206 -14.19 -7.50 -4.66
CA ASN A 206 -14.83 -8.81 -4.44
C ASN A 206 -13.92 -9.81 -3.71
N GLY A 207 -12.60 -9.68 -3.86
CA GLY A 207 -11.66 -10.59 -3.21
C GLY A 207 -10.20 -10.16 -3.33
N ILE A 208 -9.37 -10.68 -2.43
CA ILE A 208 -7.93 -10.40 -2.38
C ILE A 208 -7.18 -11.73 -2.24
N GLU A 209 -6.22 -12.00 -3.12
CA GLU A 209 -5.21 -13.05 -2.92
C GLU A 209 -3.86 -12.41 -2.56
N ILE A 210 -3.19 -12.95 -1.55
CA ILE A 210 -1.82 -12.61 -1.17
C ILE A 210 -1.00 -13.88 -1.34
N LEU A 211 -0.24 -13.94 -2.43
CA LEU A 211 0.52 -15.12 -2.82
C LEU A 211 2.01 -14.84 -2.59
N PRO A 212 2.69 -15.60 -1.72
CA PRO A 212 4.13 -15.48 -1.59
C PRO A 212 4.85 -15.69 -2.93
N ASN A 213 5.85 -14.85 -3.21
CA ASN A 213 6.65 -14.86 -4.43
C ASN A 213 8.10 -15.23 -4.09
N TYR A 214 8.48 -16.48 -4.39
CA TYR A 214 9.78 -17.06 -4.04
C TYR A 214 10.79 -17.01 -5.19
#